data_AF-A0A8J2RB59-F1
#
_entry.id   AF-A0A8J2RB59-F1
#
_cell.length_a   1.000
_cell.length_b   1.000
_cell.length_c   1.000
_cell.angle_alpha   90.00
_cell.angle_beta   90.00
_cell.angle_gamma   90.00
#
_symmetry.space_group_name_H-M   'P 1'
#
loop_
_entity.id
_entity.type
_entity.pdbx_description
1 polymer ?
#
loop_
_entity_poly.entity_id
_entity_poly.type
_entity_poly.pdbx_seq_one_letter_code
_entity_poly.pdbx_strand_id
1 'polypeptide(L)'
;MADQRQSRKDDYLEIPGEVFVMKNQFSLRQISGDGSVVTVPGSQGFIPPPVVLQRSLPSYNEVPGSQSIATLDGYAPTTEQGVKPKSLKQTAKAGTTSEPEYESNISPNAFDEFIIEGYENVTYEPTAIKPPPQELPRDENSSSRRGNASVNPIDDMAARDAVLSYVSTHHCWGLACAREMTIMDITPSSAFHYNLETCTEKRTAVWIHEPYTGQVIDSADRGPSPKPWDVLVVPPNPYREGQIVVEVPHSARVVNCYDCSTLGRRRCWSCFGNGEIRCNACNGTGKILELESGSEAQRTNDPPAPKACYQCNGGGQRRCVVCLGPGQLPCKTCLARGQLKLSLQLTVSWKMYKSDRVVERTAVPEVLIRSVQGRVAFDEEKAAVWPINFFPDEAVNHASRELLDEHRARFSAEKTIAQRQSVRLVPVYQVAYVWRNYRGFYYIYGHDNLVFFPDYPQKTCCGLSELLTCSIQ
;
A
#
# COMPACT_ATOMS: atom_id res chain seq x y z
N MET A 1 -16.40 -33.76 -33.60
CA MET A 1 -14.95 -33.46 -33.44
C MET A 1 -14.82 -31.94 -33.33
N ALA A 2 -14.04 -31.44 -32.37
CA ALA A 2 -13.80 -30.01 -32.06
C ALA A 2 -15.07 -29.16 -31.82
N ASP A 3 -15.41 -28.66 -30.64
CA ASP A 3 -14.67 -28.37 -29.40
C ASP A 3 -13.64 -27.24 -29.50
N GLN A 4 -14.09 -26.01 -29.16
CA GLN A 4 -13.27 -24.84 -28.83
C GLN A 4 -14.07 -23.93 -27.88
N ARG A 5 -13.99 -24.19 -26.57
CA ARG A 5 -14.30 -23.21 -25.52
C ARG A 5 -12.99 -22.65 -24.97
N GLN A 6 -12.60 -21.45 -25.41
CA GLN A 6 -11.46 -20.76 -24.84
C GLN A 6 -11.81 -20.17 -23.47
N SER A 7 -11.27 -20.80 -22.42
CA SER A 7 -11.30 -20.26 -21.07
C SER A 7 -10.35 -19.07 -20.99
N ARG A 8 -10.87 -17.86 -20.73
CA ARG A 8 -10.04 -16.81 -20.13
C ARG A 8 -9.65 -17.27 -18.72
N LYS A 9 -8.36 -17.34 -18.45
CA LYS A 9 -7.82 -17.26 -17.10
C LYS A 9 -7.49 -15.78 -16.86
N ASP A 10 -7.96 -15.23 -15.76
CA ASP A 10 -7.50 -13.95 -15.28
C ASP A 10 -6.27 -14.21 -14.40
N ASP A 11 -5.08 -13.81 -14.87
CA ASP A 11 -3.85 -13.92 -14.11
C ASP A 11 -3.79 -12.79 -13.06
N TYR A 12 -4.13 -13.11 -11.82
CA TYR A 12 -3.88 -12.23 -10.68
C TYR A 12 -2.40 -12.32 -10.29
N LEU A 13 -1.66 -11.22 -10.52
CA LEU A 13 -0.33 -11.01 -9.95
C LEU A 13 -0.46 -10.81 -8.43
N GLU A 14 0.02 -11.78 -7.66
CA GLU A 14 0.17 -11.65 -6.20
C GLU A 14 1.26 -10.62 -5.88
N ILE A 15 0.89 -9.56 -5.16
CA ILE A 15 1.83 -8.60 -4.58
C ILE A 15 2.13 -9.07 -3.14
N PRO A 16 3.40 -9.36 -2.77
CA PRO A 16 3.73 -9.75 -1.41
C PRO A 16 3.68 -8.53 -0.49
N GLY A 17 2.64 -8.44 0.33
CA GLY A 17 2.50 -7.46 1.39
C GLY A 17 1.53 -7.94 2.46
N GLU A 18 1.93 -7.85 3.74
CA GLU A 18 1.05 -8.21 4.86
C GLU A 18 -0.04 -7.13 5.03
N VAL A 19 -1.23 -7.39 4.50
CA VAL A 19 -2.39 -6.50 4.66
C VAL A 19 -3.07 -6.79 6.00
N PHE A 20 -2.78 -5.97 7.02
CA PHE A 20 -3.45 -6.05 8.31
C PHE A 20 -4.78 -5.29 8.29
N VAL A 21 -5.89 -6.02 8.21
CA VAL A 21 -7.25 -5.47 8.34
C VAL A 21 -7.66 -5.46 9.81
N MET A 22 -7.53 -4.31 10.49
CA MET A 22 -8.06 -4.15 11.85
C MET A 22 -9.58 -3.97 11.84
N LYS A 23 -10.31 -5.05 12.14
CA LYS A 23 -11.74 -4.96 12.51
C LYS A 23 -11.86 -4.65 14.00
N ASN A 24 -12.41 -3.49 14.35
CA ASN A 24 -12.76 -3.15 15.73
C ASN A 24 -13.88 -4.06 16.27
N GLN A 25 -13.49 -5.20 16.86
CA GLN A 25 -14.41 -6.08 17.58
C GLN A 25 -14.53 -5.67 19.06
N PHE A 26 -15.54 -4.87 19.37
CA PHE A 26 -16.02 -4.75 20.75
C PHE A 26 -16.74 -6.04 21.15
N SER A 27 -16.05 -6.96 21.83
CA SER A 27 -16.67 -8.16 22.40
C SER A 27 -17.11 -7.91 23.85
N LEU A 28 -18.43 -7.94 24.10
CA LEU A 28 -18.93 -8.17 25.46
C LEU A 28 -18.63 -9.63 25.84
N ARG A 29 -17.87 -9.84 26.92
CA ARG A 29 -17.76 -11.17 27.54
C ARG A 29 -18.96 -11.44 28.44
N GLN A 30 -19.77 -12.43 28.08
CA GLN A 30 -20.64 -13.11 29.04
C GLN A 30 -19.82 -14.15 29.83
N ILE A 31 -20.29 -14.46 31.05
CA ILE A 31 -19.60 -15.35 32.00
C ILE A 31 -20.30 -16.71 32.01
N SER A 32 -19.56 -17.74 31.59
CA SER A 32 -19.71 -19.16 31.96
C SER A 32 -18.47 -19.89 31.42
N GLY A 33 -17.88 -20.89 32.06
CA GLY A 33 -18.35 -21.62 33.24
C GLY A 33 -18.11 -23.12 33.05
N ASP A 34 -16.85 -23.53 32.93
CA ASP A 34 -16.26 -24.82 33.34
C ASP A 34 -14.91 -25.04 32.67
N GLY A 35 -14.01 -25.77 33.35
CA GLY A 35 -12.59 -25.84 33.01
C GLY A 35 -12.10 -27.22 32.61
N SER A 36 -11.19 -27.25 31.63
CA SER A 36 -10.22 -28.33 31.45
C SER A 36 -8.96 -27.76 30.78
N VAL A 37 -7.87 -27.65 31.53
CA VAL A 37 -6.57 -27.16 31.01
C VAL A 37 -5.80 -28.34 30.44
N VAL A 38 -5.45 -28.28 29.15
CA VAL A 38 -4.47 -29.16 28.52
C VAL A 38 -3.22 -28.35 28.20
N THR A 39 -2.15 -28.59 28.93
CA THR A 39 -0.84 -27.93 28.74
C THR A 39 -0.04 -28.59 27.62
N VAL A 40 0.42 -27.78 26.66
CA VAL A 40 1.53 -28.10 25.74
C VAL A 40 2.61 -27.03 25.93
N PRO A 41 3.89 -27.38 26.19
CA PRO A 41 4.92 -26.40 26.50
C PRO A 41 5.55 -25.79 25.24
N GLY A 42 5.94 -24.50 25.29
CA GLY A 42 6.95 -23.97 24.36
C GLY A 42 6.66 -22.66 23.63
N SER A 43 6.13 -21.61 24.27
CA SER A 43 6.35 -20.23 23.80
C SER A 43 6.32 -19.23 24.96
N GLN A 44 7.38 -18.42 25.08
CA GLN A 44 7.43 -17.33 26.07
C GLN A 44 6.67 -16.11 25.52
N GLY A 45 5.36 -16.09 25.77
CA GLY A 45 4.52 -14.93 25.48
C GLY A 45 4.80 -13.79 26.48
N PHE A 46 5.22 -12.63 25.98
CA PHE A 46 5.34 -11.41 26.77
C PHE A 46 3.93 -10.85 27.06
N ILE A 47 3.51 -10.84 28.33
CA ILE A 47 2.23 -10.29 28.75
C ILE A 47 2.47 -8.86 29.28
N PRO A 48 2.04 -7.80 28.57
CA PRO A 48 2.12 -6.44 29.12
C PRO A 48 1.12 -6.29 30.29
N PRO A 49 1.47 -5.51 31.33
CA PRO A 49 0.61 -5.32 32.49
C PRO A 49 -0.67 -4.52 32.16
N PRO A 50 -1.77 -4.69 32.91
CA PRO A 50 -3.00 -3.94 32.67
C PRO A 50 -2.80 -2.45 32.99
N VAL A 51 -3.17 -1.59 32.02
CA VAL A 51 -3.14 -0.13 32.19
C VAL A 51 -4.25 0.29 33.16
N VAL A 52 -3.85 0.67 34.38
CA VAL A 52 -4.75 1.27 35.36
C VAL A 52 -4.98 2.74 34.97
N LEU A 53 -6.16 3.04 34.43
CA LEU A 53 -6.59 4.41 34.17
C LEU A 53 -6.96 5.10 35.50
N GLN A 54 -5.98 5.75 36.14
CA GLN A 54 -6.26 6.70 37.22
C GLN A 54 -7.01 7.91 36.65
N ARG A 55 -8.27 8.07 37.05
CA ARG A 55 -9.03 9.31 36.85
C ARG A 55 -8.54 10.36 37.85
N SER A 56 -8.03 11.48 37.37
CA SER A 56 -7.98 12.72 38.16
C SER A 56 -9.39 13.33 38.22
N LEU A 57 -9.81 13.75 39.42
CA LEU A 57 -11.04 14.55 39.57
C LEU A 57 -10.75 16.03 39.25
N PRO A 58 -11.72 16.78 38.72
CA PRO A 58 -11.60 18.23 38.60
C PRO A 58 -11.74 18.90 39.97
N SER A 59 -10.87 19.87 40.25
CA SER A 59 -10.97 20.71 41.46
C SER A 59 -11.99 21.83 41.23
N TYR A 60 -12.93 21.98 42.17
CA TYR A 60 -13.75 23.19 42.29
C TYR A 60 -13.00 24.29 43.05
N ASN A 61 -13.26 25.55 42.69
CA ASN A 61 -13.33 26.72 43.58
C ASN A 61 -14.01 27.89 42.83
N GLU A 62 -14.55 28.86 43.58
CA GLU A 62 -15.75 29.66 43.26
C GLU A 62 -15.43 31.06 42.62
N VAL A 63 -16.17 31.63 41.63
CA VAL A 63 -17.49 32.37 41.62
C VAL A 63 -17.43 33.73 42.39
N PRO A 64 -18.18 34.85 42.09
CA PRO A 64 -19.18 35.18 41.03
C PRO A 64 -18.98 36.51 40.23
N GLY A 65 -19.84 36.72 39.22
CA GLY A 65 -20.14 38.06 38.66
C GLY A 65 -21.38 38.10 37.73
N SER A 66 -22.53 38.49 38.30
CA SER A 66 -23.70 39.19 37.70
C SER A 66 -23.53 39.75 36.27
N GLN A 67 -24.48 39.71 35.33
CA GLN A 67 -25.98 39.65 35.34
C GLN A 67 -26.46 39.23 33.91
N SER A 68 -27.72 39.00 33.52
CA SER A 68 -29.08 39.08 34.12
C SER A 68 -30.05 38.08 33.41
N ILE A 69 -31.38 38.20 33.60
CA ILE A 69 -32.43 37.28 33.08
C ILE A 69 -33.28 37.92 31.98
N ALA A 70 -33.74 37.12 30.99
CA ALA A 70 -35.03 37.33 30.31
C ALA A 70 -35.57 36.01 29.71
N THR A 71 -36.50 35.37 30.41
CA THR A 71 -37.37 34.27 29.91
C THR A 71 -38.60 34.87 29.24
N LEU A 72 -39.21 34.20 28.24
CA LEU A 72 -40.68 34.11 28.12
C LEU A 72 -41.13 33.10 27.05
N ASP A 73 -42.17 32.34 27.39
CA ASP A 73 -42.86 31.36 26.55
C ASP A 73 -43.79 31.98 25.50
N GLY A 74 -44.20 31.20 24.50
CA GLY A 74 -45.23 31.60 23.53
C GLY A 74 -45.72 30.46 22.63
N TYR A 75 -46.89 29.90 22.94
CA TYR A 75 -47.55 28.83 22.18
C TYR A 75 -48.18 29.32 20.84
N ALA A 76 -48.45 28.38 19.92
CA ALA A 76 -49.05 28.61 18.59
C ALA A 76 -50.53 29.09 18.63
N PRO A 77 -51.14 29.49 17.49
CA PRO A 77 -51.80 28.46 16.66
C PRO A 77 -51.81 28.69 15.13
N THR A 78 -52.35 27.68 14.43
CA THR A 78 -52.57 27.54 12.98
C THR A 78 -53.73 28.37 12.41
N THR A 79 -53.65 28.70 11.10
CA THR A 79 -54.84 28.88 10.23
C THR A 79 -54.61 28.33 8.83
N GLU A 80 -55.58 27.57 8.33
CA GLU A 80 -55.65 27.10 6.94
C GLU A 80 -56.13 28.19 5.98
N GLN A 81 -55.71 28.15 4.71
CA GLN A 81 -56.55 28.54 3.56
C GLN A 81 -55.92 28.02 2.25
N GLY A 82 -56.70 27.29 1.45
CA GLY A 82 -56.24 26.69 0.19
C GLY A 82 -56.78 27.38 -1.05
N VAL A 83 -56.05 27.26 -2.18
CA VAL A 83 -56.53 27.61 -3.52
C VAL A 83 -56.13 26.51 -4.51
N LYS A 84 -57.06 26.11 -5.39
CA LYS A 84 -56.91 25.04 -6.39
C LYS A 84 -56.37 25.56 -7.75
N PRO A 85 -55.93 24.66 -8.67
CA PRO A 85 -54.93 24.99 -9.70
C PRO A 85 -55.50 25.61 -10.99
N LYS A 86 -54.63 26.25 -11.77
CA LYS A 86 -54.89 26.63 -13.17
C LYS A 86 -54.27 25.61 -14.14
N SER A 87 -55.11 25.02 -14.97
CA SER A 87 -54.73 24.21 -16.12
C SER A 87 -54.20 25.07 -17.27
N LEU A 88 -53.20 24.58 -18.01
CA LEU A 88 -52.95 25.05 -19.37
C LEU A 88 -52.90 23.84 -20.33
N LYS A 89 -53.70 23.93 -21.39
CA LYS A 89 -53.69 22.98 -22.51
C LYS A 89 -52.55 23.36 -23.45
N GLN A 90 -51.86 22.38 -24.02
CA GLN A 90 -51.20 22.54 -25.33
C GLN A 90 -51.28 21.24 -26.13
N THR A 91 -51.19 21.40 -27.45
CA THR A 91 -51.76 20.51 -28.46
C THR A 91 -50.79 19.48 -29.02
N ALA A 92 -51.32 18.33 -29.42
CA ALA A 92 -50.57 17.28 -30.11
C ALA A 92 -50.03 17.72 -31.48
N LYS A 93 -48.85 17.20 -31.84
CA LYS A 93 -48.38 17.03 -33.22
C LYS A 93 -47.61 15.72 -33.34
N ALA A 94 -47.78 15.03 -34.46
CA ALA A 94 -47.15 13.73 -34.71
C ALA A 94 -45.69 13.88 -35.17
N GLY A 95 -44.85 12.91 -34.82
CA GLY A 95 -43.44 12.85 -35.23
C GLY A 95 -42.76 11.54 -34.86
N THR A 96 -42.69 10.64 -35.84
CA THR A 96 -41.65 9.63 -36.10
C THR A 96 -41.09 8.74 -34.97
N THR A 97 -41.19 7.42 -35.18
CA THR A 97 -40.56 6.36 -34.40
C THR A 97 -39.03 6.39 -34.43
N SER A 98 -38.40 6.26 -33.27
CA SER A 98 -37.02 5.79 -33.09
C SER A 98 -36.97 4.84 -31.89
N GLU A 99 -36.05 3.87 -31.91
CA GLU A 99 -35.91 2.85 -30.86
C GLU A 99 -35.47 3.47 -29.53
N PRO A 100 -35.91 2.95 -28.37
CA PRO A 100 -35.36 3.36 -27.09
C PRO A 100 -34.01 2.66 -26.89
N GLU A 101 -32.92 3.40 -27.10
CA GLU A 101 -31.63 3.03 -26.54
C GLU A 101 -31.77 2.89 -25.01
N TYR A 102 -31.22 1.81 -24.46
CA TYR A 102 -31.13 1.61 -23.01
C TYR A 102 -30.02 2.54 -22.47
N GLU A 103 -30.37 3.81 -22.28
CA GLU A 103 -29.60 4.66 -21.39
C GLU A 103 -29.83 4.17 -19.96
N SER A 104 -28.80 3.52 -19.42
CA SER A 104 -28.71 3.26 -17.98
C SER A 104 -28.66 4.59 -17.25
N ASN A 105 -29.84 5.08 -16.86
CA ASN A 105 -30.01 6.19 -15.93
C ASN A 105 -29.46 5.75 -14.56
N ILE A 106 -28.14 5.78 -14.43
CA ILE A 106 -27.46 5.92 -13.16
C ILE A 106 -27.98 7.25 -12.62
N SER A 107 -28.77 7.16 -11.55
CA SER A 107 -29.25 8.35 -10.83
C SER A 107 -28.07 9.32 -10.64
N PRO A 108 -28.27 10.63 -10.84
CA PRO A 108 -27.24 11.58 -10.44
C PRO A 108 -26.86 11.29 -8.99
N ASN A 109 -25.53 11.25 -8.80
CA ASN A 109 -24.83 10.80 -7.61
C ASN A 109 -25.55 11.06 -6.29
N ALA A 110 -25.71 10.03 -5.47
CA ALA A 110 -26.11 10.16 -4.05
C ALA A 110 -25.03 10.83 -3.16
N PHE A 111 -24.12 11.59 -3.78
CA PHE A 111 -23.02 12.32 -3.15
C PHE A 111 -23.31 13.81 -2.99
N ASP A 112 -24.22 14.40 -3.77
CA ASP A 112 -24.52 15.85 -3.72
C ASP A 112 -25.06 16.31 -2.35
N GLU A 113 -25.51 15.39 -1.50
CA GLU A 113 -26.09 15.68 -0.18
C GLU A 113 -25.10 15.46 0.99
N PHE A 114 -23.88 14.94 0.76
CA PHE A 114 -22.95 14.67 1.87
C PHE A 114 -21.47 14.74 1.49
N ILE A 115 -20.87 15.89 1.78
CA ILE A 115 -19.44 16.18 1.64
C ILE A 115 -18.80 16.14 3.05
N ILE A 116 -17.75 15.32 3.24
CA ILE A 116 -16.92 15.35 4.46
C ILE A 116 -15.73 16.29 4.22
N GLU A 117 -15.46 17.18 5.17
CA GLU A 117 -14.30 18.07 5.13
C GLU A 117 -12.98 17.28 5.01
N GLY A 118 -12.15 17.66 4.03
CA GLY A 118 -10.90 17.00 3.66
C GLY A 118 -11.05 15.79 2.72
N TYR A 119 -12.27 15.33 2.44
CA TYR A 119 -12.53 14.20 1.52
C TYR A 119 -13.49 14.57 0.39
N GLU A 120 -13.61 15.86 0.07
CA GLU A 120 -14.59 16.42 -0.86
C GLU A 120 -14.50 15.85 -2.28
N ASN A 121 -13.31 15.38 -2.66
CA ASN A 121 -13.01 14.85 -3.98
C ASN A 121 -12.94 13.30 -4.02
N VAL A 122 -13.28 12.62 -2.93
CA VAL A 122 -13.17 11.15 -2.83
C VAL A 122 -14.40 10.47 -3.42
N THR A 123 -14.16 9.50 -4.31
CA THR A 123 -15.20 8.75 -5.03
C THR A 123 -15.20 7.26 -4.64
N TYR A 124 -15.86 6.42 -5.43
CA TYR A 124 -15.72 4.95 -5.34
C TYR A 124 -14.38 4.43 -5.92
N GLU A 125 -13.52 5.30 -6.46
CA GLU A 125 -12.16 4.97 -6.89
C GLU A 125 -11.10 5.46 -5.88
N PRO A 126 -9.98 4.75 -5.70
CA PRO A 126 -8.90 5.14 -4.78
C PRO A 126 -8.33 6.52 -5.09
N THR A 127 -8.70 7.50 -4.27
CA THR A 127 -8.35 8.91 -4.43
C THR A 127 -7.13 9.23 -3.57
N ALA A 128 -6.07 9.79 -4.16
CA ALA A 128 -4.85 10.16 -3.44
C ALA A 128 -5.05 11.42 -2.60
N ILE A 129 -4.77 11.33 -1.30
CA ILE A 129 -4.86 12.45 -0.36
C ILE A 129 -3.50 13.15 -0.31
N LYS A 130 -3.48 14.45 -0.64
CA LYS A 130 -2.24 15.25 -0.54
C LYS A 130 -1.85 15.47 0.93
N PRO A 131 -0.56 15.36 1.29
CA PRO A 131 -0.10 15.68 2.63
C PRO A 131 -0.26 17.18 2.94
N PRO A 132 -0.42 17.57 4.22
CA PRO A 132 -0.22 18.96 4.62
C PRO A 132 1.24 19.37 4.32
N PRO A 133 1.51 20.67 4.09
CA PRO A 133 2.88 21.16 3.94
C PRO A 133 3.76 20.70 5.10
N GLN A 134 4.95 20.17 4.79
CA GLN A 134 5.86 19.64 5.81
C GLN A 134 6.51 20.80 6.59
N GLU A 135 6.04 21.03 7.81
CA GLU A 135 6.71 21.94 8.75
C GLU A 135 8.06 21.34 9.18
N LEU A 136 9.15 21.93 8.70
CA LEU A 136 10.49 21.58 9.18
C LEU A 136 10.70 22.18 10.58
N PRO A 137 10.97 21.36 11.62
CA PRO A 137 11.22 21.88 12.96
C PRO A 137 12.48 22.75 12.95
N ARG A 138 12.46 23.88 13.64
CA ARG A 138 13.58 24.83 13.68
C ARG A 138 14.89 24.12 14.04
N ASP A 139 15.99 24.49 13.39
CA ASP A 139 17.30 23.91 13.68
C ASP A 139 17.89 24.48 14.97
N GLU A 140 17.42 23.97 16.11
CA GLU A 140 17.87 24.40 17.44
C GLU A 140 19.32 24.00 17.76
N ASN A 141 19.98 23.17 16.93
CA ASN A 141 21.27 22.56 17.27
C ASN A 141 22.25 22.45 16.09
N SER A 142 22.23 23.44 15.18
CA SER A 142 23.03 23.46 13.95
C SER A 142 24.53 23.25 14.17
N SER A 143 25.08 23.84 15.23
CA SER A 143 26.51 23.83 15.60
C SER A 143 27.03 22.49 16.14
N SER A 144 26.13 21.54 16.41
CA SER A 144 26.45 20.21 16.96
C SER A 144 26.63 19.12 15.89
N ARG A 145 26.36 19.39 14.61
CA ARG A 145 26.58 18.41 13.50
C ARG A 145 28.04 18.33 13.05
N ARG A 146 28.95 18.04 13.98
CA ARG A 146 30.36 17.75 13.69
C ARG A 146 30.56 16.25 13.65
N GLY A 147 31.07 15.74 12.54
CA GLY A 147 31.53 14.36 12.43
C GLY A 147 33.02 14.20 12.68
N ASN A 148 33.47 12.95 12.84
CA ASN A 148 34.89 12.64 13.03
C ASN A 148 35.53 12.08 11.74
N ALA A 149 36.49 12.83 11.19
CA ALA A 149 37.26 12.48 9.99
C ALA A 149 38.64 11.85 10.26
N SER A 150 39.02 11.57 11.51
CA SER A 150 40.37 11.06 11.84
C SER A 150 40.59 9.61 11.38
N VAL A 151 41.61 9.42 10.55
CA VAL A 151 42.18 8.12 10.18
C VAL A 151 43.50 7.94 10.93
N ASN A 152 43.71 6.74 11.48
CA ASN A 152 45.00 6.39 12.11
C ASN A 152 46.01 6.08 11.00
N PRO A 153 47.31 6.41 11.16
CA PRO A 153 48.33 5.94 10.22
C PRO A 153 48.48 4.41 10.30
N ILE A 154 48.87 3.79 9.18
CA ILE A 154 49.33 2.40 9.09
C ILE A 154 50.86 2.40 8.95
N ASP A 155 51.53 1.34 9.40
CA ASP A 155 52.98 1.19 9.26
C ASP A 155 53.37 0.32 8.05
N ASP A 156 54.65 0.40 7.66
CA ASP A 156 55.24 -0.40 6.58
C ASP A 156 55.06 -1.91 6.75
N MET A 157 54.94 -2.39 7.99
CA MET A 157 54.78 -3.81 8.30
C MET A 157 53.36 -4.27 7.97
N ALA A 158 52.34 -3.61 8.53
CA ALA A 158 50.95 -3.92 8.23
C ALA A 158 50.60 -3.67 6.76
N ALA A 159 51.19 -2.65 6.12
CA ALA A 159 51.03 -2.41 4.69
C ALA A 159 51.58 -3.57 3.84
N ARG A 160 52.78 -4.08 4.19
CA ARG A 160 53.41 -5.22 3.52
C ARG A 160 52.64 -6.53 3.76
N ASP A 161 52.17 -6.78 4.99
CA ASP A 161 51.38 -7.96 5.31
C ASP A 161 50.02 -7.98 4.58
N ALA A 162 49.37 -6.81 4.45
CA ALA A 162 48.12 -6.66 3.69
C ALA A 162 48.31 -7.04 2.20
N VAL A 163 49.34 -6.49 1.53
CA VAL A 163 49.60 -6.82 0.11
C VAL A 163 50.06 -8.27 -0.06
N LEU A 164 50.82 -8.83 0.88
CA LEU A 164 51.20 -10.25 0.85
C LEU A 164 49.99 -11.18 0.96
N SER A 165 49.08 -10.89 1.89
CA SER A 165 47.82 -11.61 2.07
C SER A 165 46.98 -11.55 0.79
N TYR A 166 46.78 -10.36 0.23
CA TYR A 166 46.02 -10.15 -1.02
C TYR A 166 46.64 -10.86 -2.23
N VAL A 167 47.96 -10.79 -2.42
CA VAL A 167 48.63 -11.46 -3.54
C VAL A 167 48.56 -12.98 -3.39
N SER A 168 48.60 -13.51 -2.16
CA SER A 168 48.54 -14.96 -1.91
C SER A 168 47.21 -15.62 -2.33
N THR A 169 46.10 -14.87 -2.38
CA THR A 169 44.81 -15.38 -2.87
C THR A 169 44.74 -15.42 -4.40
N HIS A 170 45.64 -14.71 -5.10
CA HIS A 170 45.66 -14.61 -6.56
C HIS A 170 46.63 -15.64 -7.17
N HIS A 171 46.12 -16.80 -7.58
CA HIS A 171 46.93 -17.97 -7.99
C HIS A 171 47.98 -17.73 -9.10
N CYS A 172 47.79 -16.71 -9.94
CA CYS A 172 48.73 -16.36 -11.02
C CYS A 172 49.65 -15.18 -10.68
N TRP A 173 49.73 -14.74 -9.43
CA TRP A 173 50.53 -13.59 -9.04
C TRP A 173 51.75 -14.04 -8.23
N GLY A 174 52.94 -13.70 -8.70
CA GLY A 174 54.18 -14.06 -8.01
C GLY A 174 54.36 -13.25 -6.73
N LEU A 175 54.75 -13.91 -5.63
CA LEU A 175 54.92 -13.28 -4.32
C LEU A 175 56.19 -12.42 -4.18
N ALA A 176 57.13 -12.48 -5.12
CA ALA A 176 58.43 -11.79 -4.98
C ALA A 176 58.25 -10.26 -4.98
N CYS A 177 57.40 -9.71 -5.84
CA CYS A 177 57.10 -8.27 -5.82
C CYS A 177 56.51 -7.83 -4.47
N ALA A 178 55.46 -8.50 -3.96
CA ALA A 178 54.88 -8.17 -2.65
C ALA A 178 55.86 -8.30 -1.46
N ARG A 179 56.83 -9.22 -1.52
CA ARG A 179 57.85 -9.39 -0.47
C ARG A 179 58.98 -8.36 -0.55
N GLU A 180 59.46 -8.11 -1.76
CA GLU A 180 60.71 -7.37 -2.03
C GLU A 180 60.48 -5.91 -2.44
N MET A 181 59.24 -5.46 -2.63
CA MET A 181 58.96 -4.07 -2.95
C MET A 181 59.39 -3.12 -1.83
N THR A 182 60.02 -2.02 -2.23
CA THR A 182 60.31 -0.89 -1.35
C THR A 182 59.09 0.00 -1.29
N ILE A 183 58.52 0.14 -0.10
CA ILE A 183 57.52 1.17 0.20
C ILE A 183 58.29 2.50 0.30
N MET A 184 57.84 3.52 -0.46
CA MET A 184 58.48 4.82 -0.54
C MET A 184 57.77 5.87 0.33
N ASP A 185 56.44 5.79 0.34
CA ASP A 185 55.53 6.61 1.14
C ASP A 185 54.20 5.86 1.29
N ILE A 186 53.48 6.15 2.38
CA ILE A 186 52.10 5.75 2.54
C ILE A 186 51.29 6.96 3.01
N THR A 187 50.58 7.55 2.04
CA THR A 187 49.74 8.73 2.26
C THR A 187 48.37 8.29 2.79
N PRO A 188 47.98 8.64 4.04
CA PRO A 188 46.65 8.35 4.56
C PRO A 188 45.59 9.27 3.95
N SER A 189 44.43 8.71 3.66
CA SER A 189 43.25 9.35 3.08
C SER A 189 41.98 8.83 3.77
N SER A 190 40.87 9.52 3.56
CA SER A 190 39.56 9.15 4.10
C SER A 190 38.55 9.05 2.97
N ALA A 191 37.87 7.91 2.87
CA ALA A 191 36.67 7.77 2.08
C ALA A 191 35.44 7.85 2.98
N PHE A 192 34.42 8.60 2.56
CA PHE A 192 33.17 8.75 3.30
C PHE A 192 32.00 8.16 2.50
N HIS A 193 31.16 7.40 3.16
CA HIS A 193 29.91 6.89 2.60
C HIS A 193 28.74 7.50 3.38
N TYR A 194 28.14 8.53 2.80
CA TYR A 194 26.94 9.18 3.31
C TYR A 194 25.71 8.40 2.87
N ASN A 195 24.78 8.13 3.79
CA ASN A 195 23.52 7.44 3.54
C ASN A 195 22.37 8.28 4.09
N LEU A 196 21.32 8.44 3.28
CA LEU A 196 20.06 9.06 3.65
C LEU A 196 18.93 8.06 3.47
N GLU A 197 18.21 7.79 4.56
CA GLU A 197 16.99 6.97 4.58
C GLU A 197 15.81 7.89 4.90
N THR A 198 14.82 7.96 4.01
CA THR A 198 13.56 8.70 4.21
C THR A 198 12.41 7.72 4.29
N CYS A 199 11.71 7.69 5.43
CA CYS A 199 10.46 6.98 5.60
C CYS A 199 9.29 7.93 5.31
N THR A 200 8.45 7.55 4.34
CA THR A 200 7.27 8.32 3.92
C THR A 200 5.99 7.59 4.29
N GLU A 201 4.92 8.36 4.41
CA GLU A 201 3.55 7.91 4.54
C GLU A 201 2.71 8.48 3.40
N LYS A 202 1.95 7.61 2.74
CA LYS A 202 1.00 7.95 1.69
C LYS A 202 -0.39 7.51 2.09
N ARG A 203 -1.39 8.38 1.86
CA ARG A 203 -2.79 8.12 2.16
C ARG A 203 -3.63 8.12 0.89
N THR A 204 -4.46 7.11 0.71
CA THR A 204 -5.53 7.07 -0.30
C THR A 204 -6.86 6.82 0.40
N ALA A 205 -7.93 7.46 -0.07
CA ALA A 205 -9.27 7.27 0.47
C ALA A 205 -10.22 6.77 -0.62
N VAL A 206 -11.24 5.99 -0.23
CA VAL A 206 -12.24 5.45 -1.14
C VAL A 206 -13.56 5.20 -0.40
N TRP A 207 -14.69 5.51 -1.05
CA TRP A 207 -16.00 5.10 -0.55
C TRP A 207 -16.27 3.63 -0.84
N ILE A 208 -16.77 2.89 0.15
CA ILE A 208 -17.13 1.49 0.00
C ILE A 208 -18.58 1.22 0.42
N HIS A 209 -19.18 0.24 -0.24
CA HIS A 209 -20.46 -0.35 0.15
C HIS A 209 -20.26 -1.78 0.66
N GLU A 210 -20.85 -2.10 1.81
CA GLU A 210 -21.01 -3.48 2.28
C GLU A 210 -22.48 -3.77 2.64
N PRO A 211 -22.95 -5.03 2.63
CA PRO A 211 -24.32 -5.36 3.03
C PRO A 211 -24.64 -4.90 4.46
N TYR A 212 -25.75 -4.20 4.66
CA TYR A 212 -26.21 -3.89 6.01
C TYR A 212 -27.02 -5.06 6.57
N THR A 213 -26.45 -5.77 7.53
CA THR A 213 -26.99 -6.98 8.16
C THR A 213 -27.55 -6.74 9.56
N GLY A 214 -27.40 -5.52 10.09
CA GLY A 214 -27.69 -5.15 11.48
C GLY A 214 -26.44 -4.89 12.33
N GLN A 215 -25.26 -4.71 11.71
CA GLN A 215 -24.05 -4.32 12.41
C GLN A 215 -24.20 -2.93 13.05
N VAL A 216 -23.55 -2.73 14.21
CA VAL A 216 -23.44 -1.38 14.80
C VAL A 216 -22.59 -0.51 13.86
N ILE A 217 -23.10 0.68 13.53
CA ILE A 217 -22.42 1.66 12.69
C ILE A 217 -21.83 2.80 13.54
N ASP A 218 -20.73 3.36 13.05
CA ASP A 218 -20.12 4.57 13.57
C ASP A 218 -20.42 5.74 12.63
N SER A 219 -21.50 6.47 12.96
CA SER A 219 -22.07 7.54 12.13
C SER A 219 -21.83 8.91 12.73
N ALA A 220 -22.09 9.96 11.93
CA ALA A 220 -21.94 11.37 12.30
C ALA A 220 -22.67 11.77 13.60
N ASP A 221 -23.70 11.02 14.01
CA ASP A 221 -24.38 11.16 15.31
C ASP A 221 -23.42 11.06 16.52
N ARG A 222 -22.25 10.45 16.35
CA ARG A 222 -21.21 10.32 17.39
C ARG A 222 -20.15 11.41 17.37
N GLY A 223 -20.15 12.26 16.34
CA GLY A 223 -19.18 13.34 16.17
C GLY A 223 -18.84 13.61 14.70
N PRO A 224 -18.16 14.74 14.39
CA PRO A 224 -17.66 15.00 13.05
C PRO A 224 -16.55 14.03 12.69
N SER A 225 -16.50 13.57 11.43
CA SER A 225 -15.36 12.78 10.94
C SER A 225 -14.06 13.60 10.97
N PRO A 226 -12.93 13.01 11.41
CA PRO A 226 -11.62 13.68 11.41
C PRO A 226 -11.09 13.87 9.99
N LYS A 227 -10.23 14.87 9.76
CA LYS A 227 -9.62 15.12 8.45
C LYS A 227 -8.67 13.98 8.06
N PRO A 228 -8.33 13.79 6.77
CA PRO A 228 -7.54 12.67 6.29
C PRO A 228 -6.22 12.38 7.01
N TRP A 229 -5.55 13.40 7.55
CA TRP A 229 -4.27 13.29 8.25
C TRP A 229 -4.38 13.33 9.78
N ASP A 230 -5.56 13.66 10.31
CA ASP A 230 -5.88 13.64 11.74
C ASP A 230 -6.30 12.23 12.20
N VAL A 231 -6.65 11.35 11.25
CA VAL A 231 -6.85 9.91 11.53
C VAL A 231 -5.54 9.31 12.03
N LEU A 232 -5.50 8.94 13.31
CA LEU A 232 -4.34 8.32 13.94
C LEU A 232 -4.19 6.89 13.44
N VAL A 233 -3.13 6.63 12.67
CA VAL A 233 -2.71 5.29 12.24
C VAL A 233 -1.24 5.15 12.62
N VAL A 234 -0.92 4.17 13.47
CA VAL A 234 0.45 3.92 13.93
C VAL A 234 1.04 2.77 13.11
N PRO A 235 2.14 2.98 12.36
CA PRO A 235 2.81 1.88 11.67
C PRO A 235 3.37 0.87 12.69
N PRO A 236 3.21 -0.45 12.47
CA PRO A 236 3.83 -1.47 13.32
C PRO A 236 5.36 -1.37 13.36
N ASN A 237 5.97 -0.91 12.26
CA ASN A 237 7.37 -0.52 12.18
C ASN A 237 7.53 0.53 11.06
N PRO A 238 7.95 1.78 11.34
CA PRO A 238 8.08 2.82 10.32
C PRO A 238 9.23 2.58 9.33
N TYR A 239 10.17 1.68 9.64
CA TYR A 239 11.32 1.31 8.80
C TYR A 239 11.07 0.05 7.96
N ARG A 240 9.82 -0.43 7.88
CA ARG A 240 9.40 -1.51 6.99
C ARG A 240 8.28 -1.01 6.09
N GLU A 241 8.33 -1.41 4.82
CA GLU A 241 7.22 -1.16 3.92
C GLU A 241 5.99 -1.93 4.39
N GLY A 242 4.82 -1.31 4.28
CA GLY A 242 3.58 -1.91 4.77
C GLY A 242 2.37 -1.03 4.48
N GLN A 243 1.18 -1.57 4.74
CA GLN A 243 -0.08 -0.88 4.50
C GLN A 243 -1.14 -1.36 5.50
N ILE A 244 -1.94 -0.41 6.01
CA ILE A 244 -3.11 -0.67 6.83
C ILE A 244 -4.31 0.03 6.20
N VAL A 245 -5.45 -0.67 6.17
CA VAL A 245 -6.75 -0.12 5.78
C VAL A 245 -7.58 0.08 7.04
N VAL A 246 -8.05 1.31 7.27
CA VAL A 246 -8.95 1.68 8.37
C VAL A 246 -10.24 2.29 7.82
N GLU A 247 -11.33 2.13 8.58
CA GLU A 247 -12.56 2.90 8.35
C GLU A 247 -12.40 4.29 9.01
N VAL A 248 -12.75 5.36 8.31
CA VAL A 248 -12.67 6.72 8.87
C VAL A 248 -13.75 6.87 9.95
N PRO A 249 -13.40 7.30 11.19
CA PRO A 249 -14.36 7.47 12.26
C PRO A 249 -15.56 8.35 11.88
N HIS A 250 -16.74 7.96 12.36
CA HIS A 250 -18.02 8.62 12.17
C HIS A 250 -18.50 8.77 10.71
N SER A 251 -17.79 8.19 9.73
CA SER A 251 -18.11 8.33 8.31
C SER A 251 -19.24 7.41 7.82
N ALA A 252 -19.54 6.34 8.58
CA ALA A 252 -20.43 5.28 8.13
C ALA A 252 -21.91 5.66 8.24
N ARG A 253 -22.74 5.13 7.34
CA ARG A 253 -24.21 5.24 7.45
C ARG A 253 -24.91 4.07 6.77
N VAL A 254 -26.19 3.89 7.05
CA VAL A 254 -27.06 3.02 6.24
C VAL A 254 -27.58 3.82 5.05
N VAL A 255 -27.44 3.27 3.85
CA VAL A 255 -28.05 3.79 2.62
C VAL A 255 -28.97 2.75 1.99
N ASN A 256 -29.87 3.21 1.13
CA ASN A 256 -30.70 2.35 0.31
C ASN A 256 -29.83 1.59 -0.69
N CYS A 257 -30.08 0.29 -0.88
CA CYS A 257 -29.36 -0.49 -1.87
C CYS A 257 -29.70 -0.03 -3.30
N TYR A 258 -28.73 0.59 -3.97
CA TYR A 258 -28.84 1.09 -5.35
C TYR A 258 -29.27 0.00 -6.36
N ASP A 259 -28.92 -1.26 -6.09
CA ASP A 259 -29.14 -2.41 -6.97
C ASP A 259 -30.55 -3.03 -6.88
N CYS A 260 -31.30 -2.73 -5.82
CA CYS A 260 -32.68 -3.25 -5.66
C CYS A 260 -33.68 -2.23 -5.12
N SER A 261 -33.29 -0.96 -5.02
CA SER A 261 -34.14 0.15 -4.54
C SER A 261 -34.91 -0.21 -3.26
N THR A 262 -34.20 -0.69 -2.24
CA THR A 262 -34.70 -1.19 -0.93
C THR A 262 -35.47 -2.52 -0.93
N LEU A 263 -35.85 -3.09 -2.07
CA LEU A 263 -36.73 -4.29 -2.10
C LEU A 263 -36.08 -5.58 -1.57
N GLY A 264 -34.75 -5.63 -1.42
CA GLY A 264 -34.00 -6.86 -1.11
C GLY A 264 -34.07 -7.93 -2.22
N ARG A 265 -34.83 -7.69 -3.29
CA ARG A 265 -35.06 -8.64 -4.38
C ARG A 265 -34.97 -7.91 -5.71
N ARG A 266 -34.49 -8.63 -6.74
CA ARG A 266 -34.46 -8.16 -8.13
C ARG A 266 -35.32 -9.07 -8.99
N ARG A 267 -35.84 -8.54 -10.10
CA ARG A 267 -36.51 -9.32 -11.14
C ARG A 267 -35.60 -10.48 -11.59
N CYS A 268 -36.14 -11.69 -11.69
CA CYS A 268 -35.38 -12.83 -12.20
C CYS A 268 -35.04 -12.61 -13.67
N TRP A 269 -33.75 -12.63 -14.01
CA TRP A 269 -33.25 -12.44 -15.38
C TRP A 269 -33.68 -13.56 -16.34
N SER A 270 -34.00 -14.75 -15.84
CA SER A 270 -34.39 -15.91 -16.67
C SER A 270 -35.88 -15.92 -17.06
N CYS A 271 -36.75 -15.29 -16.28
CA CYS A 271 -38.20 -15.28 -16.52
C CYS A 271 -38.82 -13.87 -16.50
N PHE A 272 -38.00 -12.83 -16.45
CA PHE A 272 -38.39 -11.41 -16.47
C PHE A 272 -39.48 -11.00 -15.46
N GLY A 273 -39.60 -11.71 -14.34
CA GLY A 273 -40.63 -11.46 -13.32
C GLY A 273 -41.80 -12.44 -13.31
N ASN A 274 -41.99 -13.23 -14.37
CA ASN A 274 -43.20 -14.04 -14.56
C ASN A 274 -43.29 -15.28 -13.65
N GLY A 275 -42.20 -15.70 -13.01
CA GLY A 275 -42.12 -16.95 -12.25
C GLY A 275 -42.05 -18.22 -13.09
N GLU A 276 -42.53 -18.17 -14.33
CA GLU A 276 -42.58 -19.26 -15.28
C GLU A 276 -41.74 -18.99 -16.54
N ILE A 277 -41.34 -20.06 -17.22
CA ILE A 277 -40.65 -20.04 -18.52
C ILE A 277 -41.37 -20.99 -19.48
N ARG A 278 -41.29 -20.70 -20.79
CA ARG A 278 -41.81 -21.58 -21.85
C ARG A 278 -41.26 -23.00 -21.66
N CYS A 279 -42.11 -24.01 -21.72
CA CYS A 279 -41.65 -25.39 -21.69
C CYS A 279 -41.00 -25.74 -23.04
N ASN A 280 -39.69 -26.00 -23.02
CA ASN A 280 -38.93 -26.32 -24.24
C ASN A 280 -39.37 -27.64 -24.88
N ALA A 281 -39.80 -28.64 -24.10
CA ALA A 281 -40.15 -29.97 -24.64
C ALA A 281 -41.42 -29.97 -25.50
N CYS A 282 -42.35 -29.04 -25.27
CA CYS A 282 -43.52 -28.82 -26.13
C CYS A 282 -43.48 -27.48 -26.86
N ASN A 283 -42.36 -26.75 -26.80
CA ASN A 283 -42.25 -25.36 -27.25
C ASN A 283 -43.48 -24.51 -26.89
N GLY A 284 -43.93 -24.53 -25.63
CA GLY A 284 -45.07 -23.70 -25.17
C GLY A 284 -46.48 -24.20 -25.50
N THR A 285 -46.67 -25.23 -26.32
CA THR A 285 -48.01 -25.67 -26.76
C THR A 285 -48.79 -26.48 -25.70
N GLY A 286 -48.10 -26.94 -24.65
CA GLY A 286 -48.64 -27.90 -23.68
C GLY A 286 -48.74 -29.34 -24.21
N LYS A 287 -48.47 -29.57 -25.49
CA LYS A 287 -48.75 -30.83 -26.18
C LYS A 287 -47.47 -31.39 -26.83
N ILE A 288 -47.29 -32.70 -26.74
CA ILE A 288 -46.25 -33.42 -27.47
C ILE A 288 -46.92 -34.37 -28.47
N LEU A 289 -46.34 -34.44 -29.68
CA LEU A 289 -46.68 -35.47 -30.64
C LEU A 289 -45.76 -36.65 -30.36
N GLU A 290 -46.33 -37.72 -29.81
CA GLU A 290 -45.65 -38.99 -29.77
C GLU A 290 -45.66 -39.61 -31.17
N LEU A 291 -44.54 -39.48 -31.86
CA LEU A 291 -44.16 -40.37 -32.96
C LEU A 291 -43.70 -41.69 -32.35
N GLU A 292 -44.62 -42.44 -31.75
CA GLU A 292 -44.35 -43.79 -31.26
C GLU A 292 -43.92 -44.67 -32.44
N SER A 293 -42.63 -44.96 -32.49
CA SER A 293 -42.04 -45.87 -33.47
C SER A 293 -42.41 -47.31 -33.08
N GLY A 294 -43.64 -47.72 -33.37
CA GLY A 294 -44.09 -49.11 -33.22
C GLY A 294 -45.33 -49.37 -32.33
N SER A 295 -46.16 -48.38 -32.02
CA SER A 295 -47.47 -48.63 -31.38
C SER A 295 -48.61 -48.78 -32.40
N GLU A 296 -49.72 -49.40 -32.00
CA GLU A 296 -50.79 -49.87 -32.90
C GLU A 296 -51.61 -48.76 -33.60
N ALA A 297 -51.32 -47.48 -33.30
CA ALA A 297 -51.99 -46.31 -33.88
C ALA A 297 -51.86 -46.19 -35.41
N GLN A 298 -50.94 -46.92 -36.04
CA GLN A 298 -50.72 -46.90 -37.50
C GLN A 298 -51.81 -47.63 -38.32
N ARG A 299 -52.84 -48.22 -37.69
CA ARG A 299 -53.95 -48.90 -38.39
C ARG A 299 -55.16 -48.00 -38.66
N THR A 300 -55.19 -46.81 -38.09
CA THR A 300 -56.22 -45.78 -38.33
C THR A 300 -55.57 -44.62 -39.08
N ASN A 301 -56.22 -44.07 -40.11
CA ASN A 301 -55.77 -42.86 -40.82
C ASN A 301 -55.95 -41.56 -39.97
N ASP A 302 -56.15 -41.71 -38.67
CA ASP A 302 -56.33 -40.61 -37.73
C ASP A 302 -54.96 -40.04 -37.33
N PRO A 303 -54.78 -38.70 -37.30
CA PRO A 303 -53.55 -38.08 -36.83
C PRO A 303 -53.23 -38.51 -35.38
N PRO A 304 -51.95 -38.79 -35.03
CA PRO A 304 -51.60 -39.18 -33.68
C PRO A 304 -52.04 -38.10 -32.68
N ALA A 305 -52.94 -38.48 -31.76
CA ALA A 305 -53.57 -37.56 -30.85
C ALA A 305 -52.51 -36.87 -29.96
N PRO A 306 -52.47 -35.52 -29.89
CA PRO A 306 -51.45 -34.82 -29.14
C PRO A 306 -51.61 -35.07 -27.63
N LYS A 307 -50.69 -35.84 -27.05
CA LYS A 307 -50.67 -36.13 -25.62
C LYS A 307 -50.20 -34.90 -24.82
N ALA A 308 -50.67 -34.78 -23.58
CA ALA A 308 -50.23 -33.72 -22.69
C ALA A 308 -48.72 -33.84 -22.42
N CYS A 309 -47.99 -32.73 -22.53
CA CYS A 309 -46.56 -32.72 -22.30
C CYS A 309 -46.23 -33.01 -20.83
N TYR A 310 -45.56 -34.14 -20.57
CA TYR A 310 -45.20 -34.58 -19.21
C TYR A 310 -44.28 -33.60 -18.45
N GLN A 311 -43.54 -32.72 -19.14
CA GLN A 311 -42.69 -31.71 -18.47
C GLN A 311 -43.45 -30.48 -17.95
N CYS A 312 -44.68 -30.25 -18.39
CA CYS A 312 -45.52 -29.12 -17.96
C CYS A 312 -46.98 -29.50 -17.68
N ASN A 313 -47.28 -30.80 -17.62
CA ASN A 313 -48.62 -31.36 -17.39
C ASN A 313 -49.72 -30.71 -18.24
N GLY A 314 -49.44 -30.45 -19.51
CA GLY A 314 -50.39 -29.79 -20.43
C GLY A 314 -50.37 -28.26 -20.43
N GLY A 315 -49.73 -27.59 -19.45
CA GLY A 315 -49.82 -26.14 -19.25
C GLY A 315 -48.96 -25.28 -20.19
N GLY A 316 -48.05 -25.87 -20.97
CA GLY A 316 -47.17 -25.15 -21.91
C GLY A 316 -46.04 -24.34 -21.26
N GLN A 317 -46.21 -23.88 -20.02
CA GLN A 317 -45.18 -23.24 -19.21
C GLN A 317 -44.68 -24.17 -18.10
N ARG A 318 -43.47 -23.92 -17.60
CA ARG A 318 -42.89 -24.59 -16.42
C ARG A 318 -42.40 -23.54 -15.44
N ARG A 319 -42.33 -23.85 -14.15
CA ARG A 319 -41.67 -22.96 -13.17
C ARG A 319 -40.25 -22.63 -13.63
N CYS A 320 -39.87 -21.37 -13.52
CA CYS A 320 -38.53 -20.91 -13.84
C CYS A 320 -37.51 -21.62 -12.95
N VAL A 321 -36.57 -22.35 -13.55
CA VAL A 321 -35.56 -23.14 -12.81
C VAL A 321 -34.58 -22.28 -12.00
N VAL A 322 -34.49 -20.97 -12.30
CA VAL A 322 -33.56 -20.05 -11.62
C VAL A 322 -34.17 -19.43 -10.37
N CYS A 323 -35.45 -19.05 -10.37
CA CYS A 323 -36.13 -18.49 -9.19
C CYS A 323 -37.02 -19.49 -8.44
N LEU A 324 -37.42 -20.59 -9.08
CA LEU A 324 -38.34 -21.63 -8.60
C LEU A 324 -39.82 -21.20 -8.48
N GLY A 325 -40.24 -20.15 -9.19
CA GLY A 325 -41.63 -19.67 -9.25
C GLY A 325 -41.95 -18.24 -8.78
N PRO A 326 -41.22 -17.56 -7.86
CA PRO A 326 -41.61 -16.26 -7.32
C PRO A 326 -41.27 -15.07 -8.24
N GLY A 327 -40.74 -15.33 -9.45
CA GLY A 327 -40.37 -14.28 -10.42
C GLY A 327 -39.18 -13.39 -10.04
N GLN A 328 -38.69 -13.50 -8.80
CA GLN A 328 -37.67 -12.65 -8.22
C GLN A 328 -36.51 -13.47 -7.64
N LEU A 329 -35.33 -12.86 -7.58
CA LEU A 329 -34.13 -13.41 -6.97
C LEU A 329 -33.68 -12.49 -5.81
N PRO A 330 -33.07 -13.02 -4.73
CA PRO A 330 -32.46 -12.18 -3.71
C PRO A 330 -31.41 -11.25 -4.32
N CYS A 331 -31.41 -9.99 -3.91
CA CYS A 331 -30.36 -9.05 -4.29
C CYS A 331 -29.04 -9.48 -3.64
N LYS A 332 -28.02 -9.78 -4.46
CA LYS A 332 -26.70 -10.20 -3.98
C LYS A 332 -25.98 -9.06 -3.25
N THR A 333 -26.08 -7.85 -3.80
CA THR A 333 -25.40 -6.63 -3.33
C THR A 333 -25.72 -6.28 -1.87
N CYS A 334 -26.98 -6.44 -1.44
CA CYS A 334 -27.41 -6.21 -0.06
C CYS A 334 -27.78 -7.50 0.71
N LEU A 335 -27.45 -8.69 0.18
CA LEU A 335 -27.82 -9.99 0.76
C LEU A 335 -29.31 -10.06 1.17
N ALA A 336 -30.18 -9.59 0.28
CA ALA A 336 -31.63 -9.45 0.44
C ALA A 336 -32.15 -8.57 1.59
N ARG A 337 -31.31 -7.69 2.16
CA ARG A 337 -31.71 -6.75 3.23
C ARG A 337 -32.31 -5.43 2.73
N GLY A 338 -32.12 -5.08 1.47
CA GLY A 338 -32.54 -3.79 0.90
C GLY A 338 -31.63 -2.60 1.26
N GLN A 339 -30.71 -2.78 2.20
CA GLN A 339 -29.86 -1.73 2.77
C GLN A 339 -28.38 -2.09 2.63
N LEU A 340 -27.55 -1.06 2.49
CA LEU A 340 -26.09 -1.14 2.47
C LEU A 340 -25.52 -0.25 3.57
N LYS A 341 -24.39 -0.61 4.16
CA LYS A 341 -23.55 0.34 4.87
C LYS A 341 -22.65 1.00 3.84
N LEU A 342 -22.70 2.32 3.77
CA LEU A 342 -21.74 3.17 3.07
C LEU A 342 -20.75 3.70 4.12
N SER A 343 -19.45 3.54 3.88
CA SER A 343 -18.40 4.07 4.77
C SER A 343 -17.17 4.48 3.98
N LEU A 344 -16.39 5.40 4.54
CA LEU A 344 -15.17 5.88 3.94
C LEU A 344 -13.99 5.05 4.46
N GLN A 345 -13.25 4.40 3.57
CA GLN A 345 -12.01 3.72 3.90
C GLN A 345 -10.81 4.60 3.62
N LEU A 346 -9.88 4.62 4.56
CA LEU A 346 -8.58 5.25 4.45
C LEU A 346 -7.51 4.16 4.44
N THR A 347 -6.74 4.13 3.37
CA THR A 347 -5.61 3.23 3.20
C THR A 347 -4.33 4.04 3.43
N VAL A 348 -3.57 3.65 4.45
CA VAL A 348 -2.29 4.29 4.81
C VAL A 348 -1.18 3.32 4.49
N SER A 349 -0.21 3.74 3.68
CA SER A 349 0.96 2.93 3.31
C SER A 349 2.25 3.66 3.61
N TRP A 350 3.26 2.91 4.05
CA TRP A 350 4.58 3.41 4.37
C TRP A 350 5.65 2.82 3.46
N LYS A 351 6.65 3.63 3.12
CA LYS A 351 7.82 3.23 2.32
C LYS A 351 9.09 3.83 2.88
N MET A 352 10.20 3.13 2.69
CA MET A 352 11.53 3.61 3.08
C MET A 352 12.42 3.71 1.86
N TYR A 353 12.73 4.95 1.45
CA TYR A 353 13.63 5.24 0.35
C TYR A 353 15.05 5.44 0.87
N LYS A 354 16.01 4.80 0.22
CA LYS A 354 17.44 4.92 0.55
C LYS A 354 18.20 5.50 -0.64
N SER A 355 19.06 6.47 -0.35
CA SER A 355 20.02 7.04 -1.31
C SER A 355 21.36 7.24 -0.62
N ASP A 356 22.45 7.05 -1.35
CA ASP A 356 23.80 7.17 -0.83
C ASP A 356 24.70 8.04 -1.70
N ARG A 357 25.80 8.52 -1.11
CA ARG A 357 26.91 9.14 -1.83
C ARG A 357 28.23 8.68 -1.23
N VAL A 358 29.12 8.23 -2.10
CA VAL A 358 30.53 8.03 -1.74
C VAL A 358 31.31 9.31 -2.06
N VAL A 359 32.18 9.71 -1.14
CA VAL A 359 33.21 10.74 -1.30
C VAL A 359 34.55 10.01 -1.16
N GLU A 360 35.27 9.88 -2.27
CA GLU A 360 36.57 9.22 -2.40
C GLU A 360 37.45 10.15 -3.25
N ARG A 361 38.77 10.22 -2.97
CA ARG A 361 39.73 11.10 -3.67
C ARG A 361 40.95 10.38 -4.23
N THR A 362 41.04 9.07 -4.05
CA THR A 362 42.11 8.23 -4.60
C THR A 362 41.65 7.56 -5.90
N ALA A 363 42.24 6.42 -6.27
CA ALA A 363 41.79 5.60 -7.39
C ALA A 363 40.97 4.37 -6.95
N VAL A 364 40.53 4.30 -5.68
CA VAL A 364 39.75 3.16 -5.17
C VAL A 364 38.30 3.27 -5.67
N PRO A 365 37.78 2.28 -6.42
CA PRO A 365 36.41 2.34 -6.94
C PRO A 365 35.37 2.46 -5.82
N GLU A 366 34.38 3.35 -5.98
CA GLU A 366 33.31 3.57 -4.99
C GLU A 366 32.59 2.28 -4.57
N VAL A 367 32.47 1.30 -5.48
CA VAL A 367 31.83 0.00 -5.24
C VAL A 367 32.55 -0.77 -4.12
N LEU A 368 33.87 -0.68 -4.04
CA LEU A 368 34.65 -1.28 -2.94
C LEU A 368 34.41 -0.55 -1.63
N ILE A 369 34.32 0.79 -1.65
CA ILE A 369 33.99 1.59 -0.46
C ILE A 369 32.58 1.27 0.06
N ARG A 370 31.61 1.07 -0.84
CA ARG A 370 30.24 0.64 -0.49
C ARG A 370 30.20 -0.75 0.15
N SER A 371 31.01 -1.70 -0.32
CA SER A 371 30.97 -3.10 0.12
C SER A 371 31.64 -3.38 1.46
N VAL A 372 32.64 -2.58 1.87
CA VAL A 372 33.35 -2.77 3.14
C VAL A 372 32.62 -2.18 4.35
N GLN A 373 32.94 -2.70 5.54
CA GLN A 373 32.56 -2.06 6.80
C GLN A 373 33.44 -0.82 7.07
N GLY A 374 32.93 0.09 7.90
CA GLY A 374 33.59 1.34 8.26
C GLY A 374 33.05 1.89 9.56
N ARG A 375 33.77 2.85 10.16
CA ARG A 375 33.41 3.46 11.43
C ARG A 375 32.32 4.50 11.21
N VAL A 376 31.28 4.52 12.05
CA VAL A 376 30.29 5.60 12.02
C VAL A 376 30.97 6.91 12.45
N ALA A 377 31.00 7.88 11.53
CA ALA A 377 31.57 9.21 11.74
C ALA A 377 30.50 10.26 12.10
N PHE A 378 29.24 10.00 11.74
CA PHE A 378 28.04 10.76 12.08
C PHE A 378 26.80 9.86 11.92
N ASP A 379 25.78 10.03 12.77
CA ASP A 379 24.46 9.38 12.66
C ASP A 379 23.42 10.29 13.33
N GLU A 380 22.28 10.55 12.68
CA GLU A 380 21.19 11.38 13.20
C GLU A 380 19.84 10.83 12.68
N GLU A 381 18.87 10.65 13.59
CA GLU A 381 17.52 10.17 13.29
C GLU A 381 16.49 11.14 13.86
N LYS A 382 15.60 11.67 13.01
CA LYS A 382 14.57 12.68 13.36
C LYS A 382 13.35 12.54 12.46
N ALA A 383 12.22 13.18 12.82
CA ALA A 383 11.04 13.27 11.94
C ALA A 383 11.38 13.89 10.57
N ALA A 384 12.23 14.93 10.58
CA ALA A 384 12.94 15.44 9.43
C ALA A 384 14.38 15.80 9.85
N VAL A 385 15.37 15.45 9.04
CA VAL A 385 16.78 15.79 9.31
C VAL A 385 17.18 17.07 8.57
N TRP A 386 18.14 17.77 9.14
CA TRP A 386 18.74 18.97 8.54
C TRP A 386 20.06 18.61 7.87
N PRO A 387 20.46 19.30 6.79
CA PRO A 387 21.73 19.03 6.15
C PRO A 387 22.92 19.14 7.12
N ILE A 388 23.91 18.28 6.91
CA ILE A 388 25.17 18.35 7.63
C ILE A 388 25.94 19.57 7.12
N ASN A 389 26.28 20.49 8.02
CA ASN A 389 26.88 21.79 7.69
C ASN A 389 28.28 21.99 8.28
N PHE A 390 28.72 21.12 9.21
CA PHE A 390 30.00 21.22 9.92
C PHE A 390 30.77 19.90 9.95
N PHE A 391 30.56 19.03 8.95
CA PHE A 391 31.46 17.89 8.74
C PHE A 391 32.84 18.40 8.29
N PRO A 392 33.96 17.80 8.74
CA PRO A 392 35.31 18.25 8.35
C PRO A 392 35.58 18.19 6.84
N ASP A 393 34.87 17.33 6.12
CA ASP A 393 34.91 17.23 4.66
C ASP A 393 33.70 17.95 4.03
N GLU A 394 33.97 19.00 3.25
CA GLU A 394 32.93 19.81 2.63
C GLU A 394 32.11 19.03 1.57
N ALA A 395 32.68 18.02 0.92
CA ALA A 395 31.96 17.22 -0.06
C ALA A 395 30.83 16.39 0.60
N VAL A 396 30.99 16.01 1.88
CA VAL A 396 29.92 15.38 2.67
C VAL A 396 28.81 16.38 2.99
N ASN A 397 29.16 17.63 3.32
CA ASN A 397 28.17 18.70 3.53
C ASN A 397 27.39 19.03 2.23
N HIS A 398 28.05 18.95 1.06
CA HIS A 398 27.39 19.08 -0.24
C HIS A 398 26.44 17.92 -0.52
N ALA A 399 26.93 16.68 -0.42
CA ALA A 399 26.13 15.47 -0.66
C ALA A 399 24.90 15.37 0.25
N SER A 400 25.02 15.82 1.51
CA SER A 400 23.90 15.88 2.45
C SER A 400 22.80 16.85 2.00
N ARG A 401 23.17 18.05 1.54
CA ARG A 401 22.22 19.03 0.97
C ARG A 401 21.53 18.48 -0.27
N GLU A 402 22.31 17.98 -1.24
CA GLU A 402 21.79 17.48 -2.52
C GLU A 402 20.78 16.33 -2.34
N LEU A 403 21.13 15.29 -1.57
CA LEU A 403 20.22 14.15 -1.40
C LEU A 403 18.97 14.51 -0.57
N LEU A 404 19.07 15.46 0.35
CA LEU A 404 17.89 15.95 1.09
C LEU A 404 16.94 16.74 0.17
N ASP A 405 17.47 17.60 -0.69
CA ASP A 405 16.65 18.35 -1.65
C ASP A 405 16.12 17.46 -2.79
N GLU A 406 16.86 16.44 -3.23
CA GLU A 406 16.34 15.39 -4.12
C GLU A 406 15.16 14.65 -3.47
N HIS A 407 15.32 14.17 -2.23
CA HIS A 407 14.25 13.47 -1.52
C HIS A 407 13.02 14.36 -1.31
N ARG A 408 13.19 15.64 -0.96
CA ARG A 408 12.09 16.61 -0.84
C ARG A 408 11.34 16.82 -2.16
N ALA A 409 12.07 16.96 -3.28
CA ALA A 409 11.44 17.13 -4.58
C ALA A 409 10.71 15.85 -5.04
N ARG A 410 11.40 14.70 -4.95
CA ARG A 410 10.96 13.39 -5.44
C ARG A 410 9.77 12.82 -4.66
N PHE A 411 9.71 13.06 -3.35
CA PHE A 411 8.67 12.54 -2.46
C PHE A 411 7.70 13.62 -1.96
N SER A 412 7.65 14.78 -2.64
CA SER A 412 6.78 15.92 -2.32
C SER A 412 5.27 15.62 -2.24
N ALA A 413 4.82 14.50 -2.82
CA ALA A 413 3.44 14.03 -2.75
C ALA A 413 3.14 13.08 -1.57
N GLU A 414 4.14 12.78 -0.73
CA GLU A 414 4.06 11.88 0.41
C GLU A 414 4.51 12.61 1.69
N LYS A 415 3.99 12.21 2.86
CA LYS A 415 4.36 12.82 4.14
C LYS A 415 5.63 12.17 4.66
N THR A 416 6.72 12.91 4.82
CA THR A 416 7.88 12.41 5.58
C THR A 416 7.48 12.17 7.04
N ILE A 417 7.69 10.94 7.55
CA ILE A 417 7.39 10.58 8.96
C ILE A 417 8.66 10.36 9.79
N ALA A 418 9.75 9.92 9.17
CA ALA A 418 11.06 9.81 9.78
C ALA A 418 12.15 9.92 8.69
N GLN A 419 13.31 10.43 9.08
CA GLN A 419 14.52 10.40 8.28
C GLN A 419 15.70 10.01 9.17
N ARG A 420 16.61 9.22 8.60
CA ARG A 420 17.90 8.92 9.18
C ARG A 420 19.00 9.30 8.20
N GLN A 421 20.02 9.97 8.69
CA GLN A 421 21.23 10.26 7.93
C GLN A 421 22.46 9.76 8.68
N SER A 422 23.39 9.12 7.97
CA SER A 422 24.64 8.65 8.56
C SER A 422 25.82 8.88 7.62
N VAL A 423 27.01 9.10 8.20
CA VAL A 423 28.28 9.13 7.47
C VAL A 423 29.16 8.02 8.03
N ARG A 424 29.56 7.09 7.16
CA ARG A 424 30.51 6.03 7.46
C ARG A 424 31.89 6.41 6.92
N LEU A 425 32.92 6.36 7.77
CA LEU A 425 34.32 6.56 7.40
C LEU A 425 34.97 5.20 7.08
N VAL A 426 35.66 5.16 5.95
CA VAL A 426 36.53 4.07 5.52
C VAL A 426 37.95 4.65 5.42
N PRO A 427 38.93 4.16 6.19
CA PRO A 427 40.32 4.56 6.00
C PRO A 427 40.79 4.06 4.63
N VAL A 428 41.56 4.87 3.92
CA VAL A 428 42.21 4.52 2.66
C VAL A 428 43.67 4.97 2.74
N TYR A 429 44.60 4.14 2.31
CA TYR A 429 46.03 4.44 2.31
C TYR A 429 46.56 4.26 0.89
N GLN A 430 47.10 5.32 0.30
CA GLN A 430 47.79 5.25 -0.99
C GLN A 430 49.26 4.92 -0.72
N VAL A 431 49.68 3.71 -1.10
CA VAL A 431 51.05 3.23 -0.88
C VAL A 431 51.85 3.37 -2.16
N ALA A 432 52.85 4.26 -2.14
CA ALA A 432 53.81 4.42 -3.23
C ALA A 432 54.89 3.34 -3.13
N TYR A 433 55.13 2.60 -4.21
CA TYR A 433 56.11 1.51 -4.21
C TYR A 433 57.08 1.56 -5.39
N VAL A 434 58.25 0.95 -5.19
CA VAL A 434 59.23 0.66 -6.24
C VAL A 434 59.61 -0.81 -6.16
N TRP A 435 59.58 -1.50 -7.30
CA TRP A 435 60.10 -2.86 -7.43
C TRP A 435 60.76 -3.05 -8.79
N ARG A 436 62.07 -3.32 -8.80
CA ARG A 436 62.91 -3.35 -10.02
C ARG A 436 62.75 -2.03 -10.80
N ASN A 437 62.30 -2.09 -12.05
CA ASN A 437 62.04 -0.93 -12.90
C ASN A 437 60.60 -0.40 -12.80
N TYR A 438 59.72 -1.07 -12.06
CA TYR A 438 58.33 -0.66 -11.88
C TYR A 438 58.21 0.32 -10.71
N ARG A 439 57.40 1.36 -10.92
CA ARG A 439 56.97 2.32 -9.92
C ARG A 439 55.47 2.52 -10.06
N GLY A 440 54.77 2.65 -8.96
CA GLY A 440 53.34 2.88 -9.00
C GLY A 440 52.73 2.99 -7.60
N PHE A 441 51.41 2.84 -7.56
CA PHE A 441 50.63 2.89 -6.34
C PHE A 441 49.79 1.62 -6.21
N TYR A 442 49.59 1.19 -4.98
CA TYR A 442 48.46 0.34 -4.61
C TYR A 442 47.74 0.97 -3.42
N TYR A 443 46.51 0.53 -3.16
CA TYR A 443 45.67 1.13 -2.15
C TYR A 443 45.28 0.08 -1.12
N ILE A 444 45.36 0.44 0.15
CA ILE A 444 44.83 -0.34 1.27
C ILE A 444 43.57 0.38 1.76
N TYR A 445 42.47 -0.33 2.00
CA TYR A 445 41.19 0.28 2.37
C TYR A 445 40.40 -0.57 3.38
N GLY A 446 39.57 0.10 4.17
CA GLY A 446 38.80 -0.55 5.24
C GLY A 446 39.63 -0.85 6.48
N HIS A 447 38.95 -1.23 7.57
CA HIS A 447 39.61 -1.58 8.84
C HIS A 447 40.23 -2.98 8.79
N ASP A 448 39.79 -3.82 7.85
CA ASP A 448 40.32 -5.15 7.57
C ASP A 448 41.56 -5.13 6.65
N ASN A 449 42.10 -3.94 6.33
CA ASN A 449 43.25 -3.71 5.47
C ASN A 449 43.16 -4.44 4.10
N LEU A 450 42.00 -4.36 3.44
CA LEU A 450 41.82 -4.93 2.10
C LEU A 450 42.65 -4.16 1.08
N VAL A 451 43.09 -4.83 0.02
CA VAL A 451 44.00 -4.23 -0.97
C VAL A 451 43.33 -4.11 -2.33
N PHE A 452 43.52 -2.95 -2.97
CA PHE A 452 43.20 -2.71 -4.36
C PHE A 452 44.49 -2.42 -5.12
N PHE A 453 44.91 -3.39 -5.94
CA PHE A 453 46.15 -3.34 -6.71
C PHE A 453 45.89 -3.75 -8.17
N PRO A 454 45.31 -2.86 -8.99
CA PRO A 454 44.96 -3.18 -10.38
C PRO A 454 46.22 -3.51 -11.21
N ASP A 455 47.31 -2.77 -11.02
CA ASP A 455 48.51 -2.83 -11.84
C ASP A 455 49.66 -3.61 -11.16
N TYR A 456 49.34 -4.78 -10.57
CA TYR A 456 50.36 -5.66 -10.00
C TYR A 456 51.39 -6.08 -11.08
N PRO A 457 52.70 -5.87 -10.90
CA PRO A 457 53.69 -6.04 -11.96
C PRO A 457 54.14 -7.50 -12.15
N GLN A 458 53.84 -8.41 -11.21
CA GLN A 458 54.22 -9.82 -11.28
C GLN A 458 53.02 -10.74 -11.52
N LYS A 459 52.27 -10.49 -12.60
CA LYS A 459 51.17 -11.34 -13.09
C LYS A 459 51.73 -12.41 -14.03
N THR A 460 51.93 -13.63 -13.54
CA THR A 460 52.40 -14.78 -14.33
C THR A 460 51.56 -16.02 -14.02
N CYS A 461 50.53 -16.27 -14.83
CA CYS A 461 50.02 -17.64 -14.98
C CYS A 461 51.06 -18.48 -15.74
N CYS A 462 51.30 -19.70 -15.27
CA CYS A 462 52.03 -20.80 -15.92
C CYS A 462 52.71 -20.50 -17.29
N GLY A 463 53.97 -20.07 -17.27
CA GLY A 463 54.92 -20.36 -18.36
C GLY A 463 55.07 -19.34 -19.50
N LEU A 464 54.33 -18.23 -19.53
CA LEU A 464 54.57 -17.15 -20.51
C LEU A 464 55.16 -15.91 -19.83
N SER A 465 56.48 -15.76 -19.98
CA SER A 465 57.20 -14.52 -19.69
C SER A 465 56.99 -13.53 -20.83
N GLU A 466 56.22 -12.47 -20.62
CA GLU A 466 56.26 -11.32 -21.52
C GLU A 466 57.62 -10.63 -21.40
N LEU A 467 58.48 -10.90 -22.38
CA LEU A 467 59.60 -10.05 -22.74
C LEU A 467 59.04 -8.75 -23.31
N LEU A 468 58.60 -7.84 -22.43
CA LEU A 468 58.42 -6.44 -22.81
C LEU A 468 59.81 -5.84 -23.04
N THR A 469 60.25 -6.00 -24.29
CA THR A 469 61.47 -5.44 -24.83
C THR A 469 61.52 -3.93 -24.59
N CYS A 470 62.66 -3.48 -24.07
CA CYS A 470 63.04 -2.08 -24.12
C CYS A 470 63.10 -1.62 -25.59
N SER A 471 62.11 -0.86 -26.03
CA SER A 471 62.14 -0.13 -27.30
C SER A 471 62.36 1.35 -27.00
N ILE A 472 63.59 1.78 -27.27
CA ILE A 472 63.98 3.18 -27.32
C ILE A 472 63.29 3.85 -28.50
N GLN A 473 62.59 4.97 -28.27
CA GLN A 473 62.53 6.09 -29.21
C GLN A 473 62.14 7.39 -28.48
#